data_AF-A0A7S3F2D4-F1
#
_entry.id   AF-A0A7S3F2D4-F1
#
_cell.length_a   1.000
_cell.length_b   1.000
_cell.length_c   1.000
_cell.angle_alpha   90.00
_cell.angle_beta   90.00
_cell.angle_gamma   90.00
#
_symmetry.space_group_name_H-M   'P 1'
#
loop_
_entity.id
_entity.type
_entity.pdbx_description
1 polymer ?
#
loop_
_entity_poly.entity_id
_entity_poly.type
_entity_poly.pdbx_seq_one_letter_code
_entity_poly.pdbx_strand_id
1 'polypeptide(L)'
;QDLSMHDFSERLAVATLTALAGILLFRKHRRNKLAQQWAVKAPALAKPLPLLAVKAPASSFQLALDAFDQCHGNRLHKDRFVLVPVRRGIEEMSPLINAALAYGAHIAGGAARWMVSPVANPVPTADIDIFPPDQSVFEALEATLMHMGYEKYRGGRADMALTFMHPGLKSPTRFVQLVVPRKEKHMNTAATNVEELLASLDFTVSRAVIVSTGYALVDVDFERDERLRLLRVRHIVCPISSVRRIAKYTTKGYRCRMLEIIKLFAEWSRRAEANPDRIQLDAPKEVTPTQLLEMFSRRARGALEAEDADQAEDVSAIILG
;
A
#
# COMPACT_ATOMS: atom_id res chain seq x y z
N GLN A 1 -5.21 28.57 34.58
CA GLN A 1 -3.83 28.06 34.45
C GLN A 1 -3.80 27.24 33.19
N ASP A 2 -3.43 27.86 32.06
CA ASP A 2 -3.41 27.20 30.76
C ASP A 2 -2.16 26.34 30.64
N LEU A 3 -2.33 25.03 30.80
CA LEU A 3 -1.30 24.06 30.42
C LEU A 3 -1.23 24.06 28.90
N SER A 4 -0.08 24.50 28.36
CA SER A 4 0.13 24.47 26.91
C SER A 4 0.04 23.03 26.40
N MET A 5 -0.56 22.84 25.22
CA MET A 5 -0.67 21.53 24.56
C MET A 5 0.69 20.83 24.41
N HIS A 6 1.79 21.59 24.40
CA HIS A 6 3.15 21.06 24.39
C HIS A 6 3.49 20.30 25.67
N ASP A 7 3.18 20.86 26.85
CA ASP A 7 3.49 20.26 28.16
C ASP A 7 2.67 18.97 28.40
N PHE A 8 1.45 18.89 27.85
CA PHE A 8 0.65 17.65 27.88
C PHE A 8 1.27 16.54 27.03
N SER A 9 1.77 16.87 25.83
CA SER A 9 2.37 15.90 24.91
C SER A 9 3.66 15.29 25.47
N GLU A 10 4.48 16.11 26.13
CA GLU A 10 5.76 15.70 26.70
C GLU A 10 5.55 14.80 27.92
N ARG A 11 4.62 15.17 28.81
CA ARG A 11 4.24 14.34 29.96
C ARG A 11 3.65 13.00 29.54
N LEU A 12 2.83 12.98 28.48
CA LEU A 12 2.28 11.73 27.94
C LEU A 12 3.37 10.84 27.33
N ALA A 13 4.34 11.43 26.63
CA ALA A 13 5.47 10.71 26.06
C ALA A 13 6.36 10.09 27.17
N VAL A 14 6.70 10.86 28.21
CA VAL A 14 7.49 10.39 29.36
C VAL A 14 6.76 9.27 30.12
N ALA A 15 5.45 9.43 30.36
CA ALA A 15 4.64 8.40 31.03
C ALA A 15 4.60 7.11 30.20
N THR A 16 4.46 7.22 28.88
CA THR A 16 4.42 6.07 27.96
C THR A 16 5.77 5.34 27.92
N LEU A 17 6.89 6.08 27.83
CA LEU A 17 8.23 5.50 27.85
C LEU A 17 8.55 4.83 29.19
N THR A 18 8.12 5.43 30.31
CA THR A 18 8.30 4.86 31.65
C THR A 18 7.53 3.56 31.81
N ALA A 19 6.27 3.51 31.34
CA ALA A 19 5.46 2.30 31.35
C ALA A 19 6.08 1.18 30.49
N LEU A 20 6.60 1.52 29.30
CA LEU A 20 7.28 0.57 28.43
C LEU A 20 8.57 0.02 29.06
N ALA A 21 9.39 0.87 29.68
CA ALA A 21 10.59 0.45 30.40
C ALA A 21 10.26 -0.50 31.56
N GLY A 22 9.20 -0.21 32.33
CA GLY A 22 8.71 -1.07 33.40
C GLY A 22 8.29 -2.46 32.90
N ILE A 23 7.54 -2.53 31.79
CA ILE A 23 7.12 -3.79 31.17
C ILE A 23 8.33 -4.62 30.70
N LEU A 24 9.34 -3.98 30.09
CA LEU A 24 10.55 -4.64 29.62
C LEU A 24 11.40 -5.18 30.77
N LEU A 25 11.58 -4.41 31.84
CA LEU A 25 12.30 -4.83 33.05
C LEU A 25 11.59 -6.00 33.75
N PHE A 26 10.26 -5.94 33.88
CA PHE A 26 9.47 -7.04 34.45
C PHE A 26 9.60 -8.33 33.62
N ARG A 27 9.55 -8.23 32.29
CA ARG A 27 9.76 -9.39 31.39
C ARG A 27 11.17 -9.98 31.52
N LYS A 28 12.20 -9.14 31.62
CA LYS A 28 13.59 -9.58 31.85
C LYS A 28 13.73 -10.31 33.19
N HIS A 29 13.15 -9.77 34.26
CA HIS A 29 13.17 -10.39 35.59
C HIS A 29 12.47 -11.75 35.60
N ARG A 30 11.31 -11.88 34.95
CA ARG A 30 10.57 -13.16 34.84
C ARG A 30 11.36 -14.21 34.06
N ARG A 31 12.04 -13.83 32.97
CA ARG A 31 12.92 -14.73 32.20
C ARG A 31 14.07 -15.26 33.06
N ASN A 32 14.72 -14.40 33.84
CA ASN A 32 15.83 -14.79 34.70
C ASN A 32 15.38 -15.74 35.83
N LYS A 33 14.22 -15.50 36.45
CA LYS A 33 13.65 -16.42 37.45
C LYS A 33 13.36 -17.80 36.88
N LEU A 34 12.79 -17.89 35.68
CA LEU A 34 12.52 -19.16 35.02
C LEU A 34 13.80 -19.90 34.65
N ALA A 35 14.82 -19.20 34.13
CA ALA A 35 16.12 -19.79 33.83
C ALA A 35 16.81 -20.36 35.08
N GLN A 36 16.75 -19.65 36.21
CA GLN A 36 17.29 -20.14 37.49
C GLN A 36 16.54 -21.36 38.03
N GLN A 37 15.20 -21.40 37.89
CA GLN A 37 14.40 -22.56 38.31
C GLN A 37 14.69 -23.81 37.46
N TRP A 38 15.04 -23.63 36.19
CA TRP A 38 15.40 -24.74 35.29
C TRP A 38 16.82 -25.26 35.54
N ALA A 39 17.76 -24.39 35.93
CA ALA A 39 19.14 -24.78 36.21
C ALA A 39 19.30 -25.69 37.44
N VAL A 40 18.37 -25.64 38.41
CA VAL A 40 18.47 -26.41 39.67
C VAL A 40 17.87 -27.82 39.56
N LYS A 41 17.19 -28.16 38.45
CA LYS A 41 16.44 -29.43 38.30
C LYS A 41 16.90 -30.33 37.14
N ALA A 42 18.06 -30.10 36.54
CA ALA A 42 18.56 -30.98 35.48
C ALA A 42 19.40 -32.13 36.08
N PRO A 43 18.87 -33.37 36.23
CA PRO A 43 19.69 -34.52 36.59
C PRO A 43 20.67 -34.84 35.46
N ALA A 44 21.91 -35.14 35.85
CA ALA A 44 22.96 -35.61 34.95
C ALA A 44 22.57 -36.97 34.34
N LEU A 45 22.01 -36.96 33.13
CA LEU A 45 21.69 -38.17 32.37
C LEU A 45 22.30 -38.11 30.97
N ALA A 46 23.47 -38.77 30.91
CA ALA A 46 23.92 -39.74 29.92
C ALA A 46 23.62 -39.55 28.41
N LYS A 47 24.74 -39.59 27.68
CA LYS A 47 24.99 -39.98 26.29
C LYS A 47 24.49 -39.03 25.18
N PRO A 48 25.40 -38.60 24.27
CA PRO A 48 25.03 -37.79 23.12
C PRO A 48 24.19 -38.64 22.16
N LEU A 49 22.88 -38.39 22.13
CA LEU A 49 22.03 -38.81 21.03
C LEU A 49 22.54 -38.16 19.74
N PRO A 50 22.43 -38.85 18.58
CA PRO A 50 22.77 -38.24 17.30
C PRO A 50 21.98 -36.93 17.16
N LEU A 51 22.71 -35.86 16.86
CA LEU A 51 22.17 -34.52 16.61
C LEU A 51 21.28 -34.58 15.36
N LEU A 52 20.04 -35.07 15.54
CA LEU A 52 18.92 -34.61 14.75
C LEU A 52 18.98 -33.09 14.86
N ALA A 53 19.15 -32.41 13.73
CA ALA A 53 19.17 -30.96 13.68
C ALA A 53 17.83 -30.46 14.24
N VAL A 54 17.79 -30.24 15.55
CA VAL A 54 16.66 -29.62 16.23
C VAL A 54 16.65 -28.21 15.67
N LYS A 55 15.74 -27.97 14.71
CA LYS A 55 15.45 -26.62 14.25
C LYS A 55 15.28 -25.77 15.50
N ALA A 56 16.11 -24.72 15.60
CA ALA A 56 16.03 -23.80 16.72
C ALA A 56 14.56 -23.41 16.93
N PRO A 57 14.07 -23.37 18.18
CA PRO A 57 12.67 -23.06 18.44
C PRO A 57 12.33 -21.74 17.75
N ALA A 58 11.28 -21.77 16.93
CA ALA A 58 10.80 -20.59 16.22
C ALA A 58 10.66 -19.43 17.22
N SER A 59 11.21 -18.27 16.88
CA SER A 59 11.11 -17.10 17.74
C SER A 59 9.62 -16.81 18.02
N SER A 60 9.30 -16.17 19.14
CA SER A 60 7.92 -15.77 19.44
C SER A 60 7.32 -14.89 18.33
N PHE A 61 8.18 -14.18 17.59
CA PHE A 61 7.78 -13.42 16.42
C PHE A 61 7.45 -14.33 15.23
N GLN A 62 8.29 -15.35 14.95
CA GLN A 62 8.01 -16.32 13.90
C GLN A 62 6.73 -17.10 14.18
N LEU A 63 6.47 -17.50 15.43
CA LEU A 63 5.20 -18.15 15.79
C LEU A 63 3.99 -17.23 15.60
N ALA A 64 4.14 -15.94 15.93
CA ALA A 64 3.10 -14.95 15.66
C ALA A 64 2.89 -14.76 14.16
N LEU A 65 3.97 -14.83 13.37
CA LEU A 65 3.94 -14.72 11.92
C LEU A 65 3.30 -15.95 11.27
N ASP A 66 3.64 -17.15 11.72
CA ASP A 66 3.07 -18.40 11.23
C ASP A 66 1.57 -18.48 11.57
N ALA A 67 1.18 -18.08 12.79
CA ALA A 67 -0.21 -17.98 13.17
C ALA A 67 -0.95 -16.91 12.35
N PHE A 68 -0.26 -15.81 12.05
CA PHE A 68 -0.76 -14.77 11.17
C PHE A 68 -0.98 -15.31 9.75
N ASP A 69 -0.02 -16.02 9.18
CA ASP A 69 -0.09 -16.65 7.86
C ASP A 69 -1.09 -17.81 7.81
N GLN A 70 -1.34 -18.53 8.90
CA GLN A 70 -2.42 -19.50 8.93
C GLN A 70 -3.80 -18.83 8.97
N CYS A 71 -3.93 -17.71 9.67
CA CYS A 71 -5.18 -16.96 9.75
C CYS A 71 -5.46 -16.14 8.47
N HIS A 72 -4.42 -15.68 7.79
CA HIS A 72 -4.52 -14.68 6.73
C HIS A 72 -3.80 -15.06 5.43
N GLY A 73 -2.96 -16.08 5.44
CA GLY A 73 -2.27 -16.59 4.27
C GLY A 73 -3.21 -17.29 3.32
N ASN A 74 -3.08 -16.90 2.05
CA ASN A 74 -3.48 -17.56 0.81
C ASN A 74 -4.47 -18.76 0.89
N ARG A 75 -5.63 -18.61 1.53
CA ARG A 75 -6.82 -19.35 1.08
C ARG A 75 -7.07 -18.96 -0.37
N LEU A 76 -6.89 -19.93 -1.26
CA LEU A 76 -6.78 -19.82 -2.72
C LEU A 76 -7.83 -18.92 -3.38
N HIS A 77 -7.42 -18.33 -4.49
CA HIS A 77 -7.93 -17.12 -5.14
C HIS A 77 -9.37 -17.14 -5.70
N LYS A 78 -10.06 -18.29 -5.76
CA LYS A 78 -11.30 -18.39 -6.55
C LYS A 78 -12.56 -17.84 -5.87
N ASP A 79 -12.64 -17.86 -4.54
CA ASP A 79 -13.85 -17.42 -3.81
C ASP A 79 -13.71 -16.00 -3.22
N ARG A 80 -12.81 -15.18 -3.77
CA ARG A 80 -12.45 -13.88 -3.17
C ARG A 80 -13.13 -12.69 -3.79
N PHE A 81 -13.83 -12.87 -4.90
CA PHE A 81 -14.39 -11.76 -5.64
C PHE A 81 -15.88 -11.94 -5.90
N VAL A 82 -16.61 -10.84 -5.86
CA VAL A 82 -18.05 -10.79 -6.07
C VAL A 82 -18.38 -9.74 -7.11
N LEU A 83 -19.37 -10.03 -7.95
CA LEU A 83 -19.87 -9.10 -8.93
C LEU A 83 -20.83 -8.11 -8.25
N VAL A 84 -20.63 -6.81 -8.46
CA VAL A 84 -21.46 -5.76 -7.90
C VAL A 84 -21.89 -4.77 -8.98
N PRO A 85 -23.07 -4.14 -8.85
CA PRO A 85 -23.51 -3.15 -9.81
C PRO A 85 -22.68 -1.86 -9.70
N VAL A 86 -22.42 -1.24 -10.84
CA VAL A 86 -21.95 0.16 -10.91
C VAL A 86 -23.10 1.08 -10.50
N ARG A 87 -22.82 2.02 -9.61
CA ARG A 87 -23.86 2.85 -8.95
C ARG A 87 -23.82 4.32 -9.36
N ARG A 88 -22.74 4.78 -9.97
CA ARG A 88 -22.51 6.20 -10.30
C ARG A 88 -21.43 6.37 -11.36
N GLY A 89 -21.39 7.55 -11.97
CA GLY A 89 -20.36 7.91 -12.96
C GLY A 89 -20.47 7.16 -14.28
N ILE A 90 -21.60 6.50 -14.55
CA ILE A 90 -21.77 5.62 -15.71
C ILE A 90 -21.68 6.45 -16.99
N GLU A 91 -22.46 7.53 -17.09
CA GLU A 91 -22.53 8.36 -18.29
C GLU A 91 -21.18 9.02 -18.56
N GLU A 92 -20.58 9.61 -17.53
CA GLU A 92 -19.31 10.34 -17.65
C GLU A 92 -18.14 9.42 -18.00
N MET A 93 -18.10 8.20 -17.46
CA MET A 93 -17.00 7.25 -17.69
C MET A 93 -17.24 6.29 -18.85
N SER A 94 -18.44 6.22 -19.43
CA SER A 94 -18.78 5.28 -20.50
C SER A 94 -17.80 5.30 -21.68
N PRO A 95 -17.37 6.47 -22.22
CA PRO A 95 -16.40 6.48 -23.32
C PRO A 95 -15.07 5.78 -22.96
N LEU A 96 -14.55 6.02 -21.75
CA LEU A 96 -13.31 5.41 -21.27
C LEU A 96 -13.48 3.92 -20.97
N ILE A 97 -14.62 3.52 -20.37
CA ILE A 97 -14.95 2.11 -20.09
C ILE A 97 -15.02 1.34 -21.40
N ASN A 98 -15.74 1.87 -22.40
CA ASN A 98 -15.89 1.23 -23.70
C ASN A 98 -14.54 1.12 -24.42
N ALA A 99 -13.72 2.17 -24.38
CA ALA A 99 -12.37 2.13 -24.94
C ALA A 99 -11.50 1.05 -24.26
N ALA A 100 -11.46 1.02 -22.92
CA ALA A 100 -10.67 0.01 -22.20
C ALA A 100 -11.13 -1.42 -22.53
N LEU A 101 -12.45 -1.68 -22.49
CA LEU A 101 -13.00 -3.00 -22.78
C LEU A 101 -12.77 -3.45 -24.24
N ALA A 102 -12.82 -2.52 -25.20
CA ALA A 102 -12.58 -2.83 -26.62
C ALA A 102 -11.17 -3.38 -26.88
N TYR A 103 -10.19 -2.99 -26.05
CA TYR A 103 -8.81 -3.49 -26.13
C TYR A 103 -8.48 -4.57 -25.08
N GLY A 104 -9.47 -5.05 -24.32
CA GLY A 104 -9.24 -6.03 -23.25
C GLY A 104 -8.43 -5.49 -22.07
N ALA A 105 -8.40 -4.16 -21.88
CA ALA A 105 -7.81 -3.52 -20.71
C ALA A 105 -8.84 -3.31 -19.59
N HIS A 106 -8.34 -2.96 -18.41
CA HIS A 106 -9.16 -2.89 -17.21
C HIS A 106 -9.06 -1.54 -16.49
N ILE A 107 -10.21 -0.93 -16.18
CA ILE A 107 -10.26 0.21 -15.25
C ILE A 107 -10.34 -0.33 -13.83
N ALA A 108 -9.37 0.01 -13.00
CA ALA A 108 -9.26 -0.55 -11.65
C ALA A 108 -8.96 0.50 -10.57
N GLY A 109 -8.96 0.07 -9.31
CA GLY A 109 -8.45 0.90 -8.22
C GLY A 109 -9.43 1.98 -7.76
N GLY A 110 -8.93 3.22 -7.64
CA GLY A 110 -9.63 4.32 -6.96
C GLY A 110 -10.93 4.74 -7.64
N ALA A 111 -10.92 4.82 -8.98
CA ALA A 111 -12.09 5.15 -9.79
C ALA A 111 -13.14 4.04 -9.76
N ALA A 112 -12.72 2.79 -10.03
CA ALA A 112 -13.62 1.64 -9.97
C ALA A 112 -14.29 1.50 -8.60
N ARG A 113 -13.55 1.64 -7.49
CA ARG A 113 -14.11 1.68 -6.13
C ARG A 113 -15.14 2.78 -5.98
N TRP A 114 -14.85 4.01 -6.42
CA TRP A 114 -15.78 5.13 -6.28
C TRP A 114 -17.11 4.83 -7.01
N MET A 115 -17.03 4.30 -8.24
CA MET A 115 -18.18 3.94 -9.06
C MET A 115 -19.10 2.90 -8.40
N VAL A 116 -18.54 1.95 -7.65
CA VAL A 116 -19.27 0.79 -7.09
C VAL A 116 -19.49 0.90 -5.57
N SER A 117 -18.98 1.96 -4.95
CA SER A 117 -19.05 2.14 -3.50
C SER A 117 -20.52 2.15 -3.02
N PRO A 118 -20.85 1.40 -1.95
CA PRO A 118 -22.20 1.35 -1.39
C PRO A 118 -22.52 2.58 -0.51
N VAL A 119 -21.54 3.45 -0.24
CA VAL A 119 -21.71 4.66 0.57
C VAL A 119 -22.30 5.77 -0.29
N ALA A 120 -23.25 6.54 0.23
CA ALA A 120 -23.90 7.62 -0.53
C ALA A 120 -22.88 8.66 -1.03
N ASN A 121 -22.00 9.12 -0.13
CA ASN A 121 -20.92 10.07 -0.40
C ASN A 121 -19.55 9.38 -0.20
N PRO A 122 -19.10 8.58 -1.17
CA PRO A 122 -17.82 7.88 -1.08
C PRO A 122 -16.68 8.88 -1.22
N VAL A 123 -15.49 8.46 -0.79
CA VAL A 123 -14.29 9.26 -0.95
C VAL A 123 -14.02 9.48 -2.46
N PRO A 124 -13.88 10.74 -2.92
CA PRO A 124 -13.68 11.02 -4.32
C PRO A 124 -12.34 10.47 -4.83
N THR A 125 -12.30 10.24 -6.14
CA THR A 125 -11.09 9.88 -6.88
C THR A 125 -10.67 11.06 -7.75
N ALA A 126 -9.37 11.25 -7.93
CA ALA A 126 -8.83 12.37 -8.71
C ALA A 126 -8.58 11.98 -10.17
N ASP A 127 -8.25 10.71 -10.37
CA ASP A 127 -7.75 10.08 -11.57
C ASP A 127 -8.43 8.72 -11.81
N ILE A 128 -8.28 8.22 -13.04
CA ILE A 128 -8.73 6.92 -13.51
C ILE A 128 -7.52 6.09 -13.93
N ASP A 129 -7.29 4.95 -13.29
CA ASP A 129 -6.21 4.02 -13.62
C ASP A 129 -6.68 2.98 -14.64
N ILE A 130 -6.02 2.91 -15.80
CA ILE A 130 -6.27 1.91 -16.86
C ILE A 130 -5.07 0.95 -16.94
N PHE A 131 -5.34 -0.34 -16.84
CA PHE A 131 -4.36 -1.42 -16.84
C PHE A 131 -4.44 -2.20 -18.16
N PRO A 132 -3.57 -1.90 -19.14
CA PRO A 132 -3.41 -2.72 -20.33
C PRO A 132 -2.71 -4.06 -19.99
N PRO A 133 -3.10 -5.17 -20.63
CA PRO A 133 -2.50 -6.49 -20.36
C PRO A 133 -1.06 -6.61 -20.88
N ASP A 134 -0.71 -5.85 -21.92
CA ASP A 134 0.60 -5.86 -22.55
C ASP A 134 0.95 -4.51 -23.20
N GLN A 135 2.17 -4.42 -23.72
CA GLN A 135 2.73 -3.20 -24.30
C GLN A 135 2.02 -2.78 -25.60
N SER A 136 1.53 -3.72 -26.41
CA SER A 136 0.82 -3.40 -27.64
C SER A 136 -0.53 -2.74 -27.35
N VAL A 137 -1.26 -3.25 -26.35
CA VAL A 137 -2.53 -2.65 -25.90
C VAL A 137 -2.30 -1.29 -25.24
N PHE A 138 -1.20 -1.14 -24.49
CA PHE A 138 -0.80 0.14 -23.93
C PHE A 138 -0.66 1.21 -25.02
N GLU A 139 0.09 0.93 -26.09
CA GLU A 139 0.32 1.88 -27.19
C GLU A 139 -0.98 2.22 -27.95
N ALA A 140 -1.85 1.22 -28.17
CA ALA A 140 -3.14 1.42 -28.82
C ALA A 140 -4.10 2.30 -27.98
N LEU A 141 -4.13 2.09 -26.66
CA LEU A 141 -4.93 2.91 -25.74
C LEU A 141 -4.39 4.34 -25.64
N GLU A 142 -3.07 4.52 -25.62
CA GLU A 142 -2.45 5.83 -25.67
C GLU A 142 -2.91 6.62 -26.91
N ALA A 143 -2.84 6.01 -28.10
CA ALA A 143 -3.32 6.65 -29.32
C ALA A 143 -4.84 6.96 -29.25
N THR A 144 -5.62 6.03 -28.69
CA THR A 144 -7.08 6.20 -28.51
C THR A 144 -7.39 7.38 -27.58
N LEU A 145 -6.69 7.50 -26.44
CA LEU A 145 -6.86 8.63 -25.51
C LEU A 145 -6.55 9.96 -26.20
N MET A 146 -5.46 10.02 -26.99
CA MET A 146 -5.13 11.23 -27.75
C MET A 146 -6.21 11.59 -28.77
N HIS A 147 -6.80 10.59 -29.45
CA HIS A 147 -7.93 10.81 -30.36
C HIS A 147 -9.20 11.28 -29.64
N MET A 148 -9.39 10.87 -28.38
CA MET A 148 -10.47 11.34 -27.50
C MET A 148 -10.22 12.76 -26.94
N GLY A 149 -9.17 13.47 -27.36
CA GLY A 149 -8.88 14.83 -26.94
C GLY A 149 -8.07 14.93 -25.64
N TYR A 150 -7.51 13.82 -25.14
CA TYR A 150 -6.58 13.86 -24.02
C TYR A 150 -5.17 14.27 -24.47
N GLU A 151 -4.49 15.04 -23.62
CA GLU A 151 -3.11 15.46 -23.81
C GLU A 151 -2.19 14.80 -22.79
N LYS A 152 -0.95 14.48 -23.18
CA LYS A 152 0.06 13.95 -22.25
C LYS A 152 0.41 15.02 -21.21
N TYR A 153 0.23 14.71 -19.93
CA TYR A 153 0.55 15.61 -18.84
C TYR A 153 2.07 15.62 -18.57
N ARG A 154 2.75 16.73 -18.90
CA ARG A 154 4.22 16.83 -18.88
C ARG A 154 4.83 16.80 -17.47
N GLY A 155 4.07 17.15 -16.43
CA GLY A 155 4.54 17.17 -15.04
C GLY A 155 4.61 15.81 -14.35
N GLY A 156 4.22 14.72 -15.02
CA GLY A 156 4.01 13.42 -14.37
C GLY A 156 4.70 12.25 -15.08
N ARG A 157 6.03 12.28 -15.24
CA ARG A 157 6.76 11.05 -15.56
C ARG A 157 7.03 10.28 -14.28
N ALA A 158 6.10 9.41 -13.91
CA ALA A 158 6.40 8.29 -13.05
C ALA A 158 6.72 7.09 -13.94
N ASP A 159 7.80 6.35 -13.65
CA ASP A 159 8.16 5.14 -14.39
C ASP A 159 6.99 4.13 -14.50
N MET A 160 6.01 4.24 -13.60
CA MET A 160 4.89 3.32 -13.44
C MET A 160 3.67 3.59 -14.32
N ALA A 161 3.46 4.83 -14.78
CA ALA A 161 2.25 5.19 -15.54
C ALA A 161 2.45 6.47 -16.36
N LEU A 162 1.79 6.56 -17.52
CA LEU A 162 1.65 7.80 -18.27
C LEU A 162 0.35 8.50 -17.89
N THR A 163 0.46 9.77 -17.50
CA THR A 163 -0.71 10.57 -17.15
C THR A 163 -1.17 11.41 -18.33
N PHE A 164 -2.47 11.40 -18.56
CA PHE A 164 -3.17 12.16 -19.58
C PHE A 164 -4.17 13.11 -18.91
N MET A 165 -4.37 14.29 -19.50
CA MET A 165 -5.31 15.30 -19.05
C MET A 165 -6.21 15.72 -20.21
N HIS A 166 -7.52 15.79 -19.97
CA HIS A 166 -8.46 16.39 -20.93
C HIS A 166 -8.87 17.81 -20.46
N PRO A 167 -8.64 18.87 -21.25
CA PRO A 167 -8.86 20.25 -20.81
C PRO A 167 -10.34 20.59 -20.54
N GLY A 168 -11.26 19.98 -21.31
CA GLY A 168 -12.70 20.24 -21.20
C GLY A 168 -13.48 19.38 -20.19
N LEU A 169 -12.85 18.41 -19.50
CA LEU A 169 -13.56 17.47 -18.61
C LEU A 169 -13.30 17.78 -17.13
N LYS A 170 -14.22 17.36 -16.27
CA LYS A 170 -14.12 17.48 -14.80
C LYS A 170 -13.57 16.19 -14.18
N SER A 171 -13.09 16.25 -12.95
CA SER A 171 -12.69 15.04 -12.22
C SER A 171 -13.89 14.10 -12.00
N PRO A 172 -13.70 12.78 -12.04
CA PRO A 172 -12.41 12.10 -12.22
C PRO A 172 -11.97 11.92 -13.68
N THR A 173 -12.84 12.16 -14.67
CA THR A 173 -12.54 11.91 -16.09
C THR A 173 -11.50 12.85 -16.68
N ARG A 174 -11.23 13.99 -16.02
CA ARG A 174 -10.17 14.92 -16.39
C ARG A 174 -8.80 14.26 -16.47
N PHE A 175 -8.46 13.35 -15.55
CA PHE A 175 -7.14 12.73 -15.49
C PHE A 175 -7.23 11.22 -15.66
N VAL A 176 -6.46 10.70 -16.61
CA VAL A 176 -6.34 9.25 -16.88
C VAL A 176 -4.89 8.85 -16.72
N GLN A 177 -4.64 7.79 -15.96
CA GLN A 177 -3.33 7.16 -15.81
C GLN A 177 -3.34 5.84 -16.56
N LEU A 178 -2.52 5.75 -17.60
CA LEU A 178 -2.28 4.50 -18.30
C LEU A 178 -1.09 3.79 -17.65
N VAL A 179 -1.36 2.70 -16.94
CA VAL A 179 -0.36 1.98 -16.14
C VAL A 179 0.52 1.15 -17.06
N VAL A 180 1.85 1.25 -16.90
CA VAL A 180 2.80 0.50 -17.73
C VAL A 180 2.70 -1.00 -17.39
N PRO A 181 2.51 -1.88 -18.38
CA PRO A 181 2.42 -3.33 -18.16
C PRO A 181 3.79 -3.90 -17.75
N ARG A 182 3.86 -4.52 -16.58
CA ARG A 182 5.09 -5.09 -16.00
C ARG A 182 4.81 -6.43 -15.33
N LYS A 183 5.75 -7.37 -15.47
CA LYS A 183 5.79 -8.65 -14.76
C LYS A 183 7.11 -8.79 -14.01
N GLU A 184 7.11 -8.34 -12.76
CA GLU A 184 8.23 -8.50 -11.84
C GLU A 184 7.81 -9.41 -10.67
N LYS A 185 8.78 -9.94 -9.91
CA LYS A 185 8.55 -10.93 -8.85
C LYS A 185 7.42 -10.58 -7.85
N HIS A 186 7.24 -9.30 -7.56
CA HIS A 186 6.24 -8.81 -6.60
C HIS A 186 5.24 -7.82 -7.19
N MET A 187 5.40 -7.47 -8.47
CA MET A 187 4.60 -6.45 -9.14
C MET A 187 4.09 -7.01 -10.46
N ASN A 188 2.78 -7.09 -10.59
CA ASN A 188 2.14 -7.54 -11.81
C ASN A 188 1.05 -6.55 -12.20
N THR A 189 1.35 -5.73 -13.19
CA THR A 189 0.41 -4.79 -13.83
C THR A 189 -0.01 -5.27 -15.22
N ALA A 190 0.65 -6.31 -15.76
CA ALA A 190 0.36 -6.95 -17.04
C ALA A 190 -0.50 -8.22 -16.84
N ALA A 191 -1.60 -8.09 -16.11
CA ALA A 191 -2.49 -9.19 -15.79
C ALA A 191 -3.27 -9.64 -17.03
N THR A 192 -3.41 -10.95 -17.21
CA THR A 192 -4.12 -11.57 -18.35
C THR A 192 -5.62 -11.70 -18.12
N ASN A 193 -6.05 -11.62 -16.87
CA ASN A 193 -7.45 -11.69 -16.46
C ASN A 193 -7.70 -10.76 -15.25
N VAL A 194 -8.98 -10.48 -15.00
CA VAL A 194 -9.43 -9.53 -13.99
C VAL A 194 -9.05 -9.98 -12.58
N GLU A 195 -9.16 -11.28 -12.29
CA GLU A 195 -8.86 -11.85 -10.98
C GLU A 195 -7.37 -11.76 -10.64
N GLU A 196 -6.49 -11.96 -11.63
CA GLU A 196 -5.05 -11.76 -11.52
C GLU A 196 -4.73 -10.29 -11.22
N LEU A 197 -5.38 -9.35 -11.90
CA LEU A 197 -5.22 -7.92 -11.62
C LEU A 197 -5.69 -7.57 -10.21
N LEU A 198 -6.90 -8.00 -9.82
CA LEU A 198 -7.41 -7.76 -8.47
C LEU A 198 -6.50 -8.39 -7.40
N ALA A 199 -5.90 -9.55 -7.68
CA ALA A 199 -4.97 -10.19 -6.76
C ALA A 199 -3.69 -9.38 -6.53
N SER A 200 -3.28 -8.52 -7.47
CA SER A 200 -2.08 -7.69 -7.35
C SER A 200 -2.32 -6.34 -6.66
N LEU A 201 -3.57 -5.95 -6.39
CA LEU A 201 -3.88 -4.68 -5.72
C LEU A 201 -3.79 -4.79 -4.18
N ASP A 202 -3.30 -3.73 -3.54
CA ASP A 202 -2.86 -3.75 -2.14
C ASP A 202 -3.99 -3.96 -1.13
N PHE A 203 -5.08 -3.20 -1.21
CA PHE A 203 -6.13 -3.16 -0.19
C PHE A 203 -7.47 -3.66 -0.71
N THR A 204 -8.29 -4.24 0.18
CA THR A 204 -9.68 -4.65 -0.11
C THR A 204 -10.48 -3.56 -0.82
N VAL A 205 -10.46 -2.32 -0.31
CA VAL A 205 -11.21 -1.19 -0.90
C VAL A 205 -10.65 -0.69 -2.24
N SER A 206 -9.41 -1.06 -2.59
CA SER A 206 -8.85 -0.75 -3.92
C SER A 206 -9.01 -1.89 -4.92
N ARG A 207 -9.42 -3.08 -4.45
CA ARG A 207 -9.68 -4.25 -5.29
C ARG A 207 -11.06 -4.14 -5.90
N ALA A 208 -11.16 -3.27 -6.90
CA ALA A 208 -12.32 -3.09 -7.74
C ALA A 208 -11.86 -2.96 -9.19
N VAL A 209 -12.51 -3.67 -10.10
CA VAL A 209 -12.28 -3.60 -11.55
C VAL A 209 -13.61 -3.53 -12.27
N ILE A 210 -13.75 -2.60 -13.20
CA ILE A 210 -14.92 -2.52 -14.08
C ILE A 210 -14.82 -3.64 -15.13
N VAL A 211 -15.83 -4.51 -15.19
CA VAL A 211 -15.88 -5.64 -16.15
C VAL A 211 -16.90 -5.42 -17.25
N SER A 212 -17.86 -4.51 -17.04
CA SER A 212 -18.81 -4.03 -18.04
C SER A 212 -19.30 -2.65 -17.63
N THR A 213 -20.04 -1.96 -18.48
CA THR A 213 -20.63 -0.64 -18.18
C THR A 213 -21.53 -0.66 -16.94
N GLY A 214 -22.18 -1.79 -16.63
CA GLY A 214 -23.11 -1.93 -15.50
C GLY A 214 -22.56 -2.68 -14.28
N TYR A 215 -21.42 -3.36 -14.40
CA TYR A 215 -20.92 -4.25 -13.34
C TYR A 215 -19.41 -4.16 -13.15
N ALA A 216 -19.00 -4.43 -11.92
CA ALA A 216 -17.61 -4.53 -11.51
C ALA A 216 -17.37 -5.78 -10.67
N LEU A 217 -16.15 -6.28 -10.72
CA LEU A 217 -15.68 -7.35 -9.85
C LEU A 217 -14.89 -6.72 -8.70
N VAL A 218 -15.25 -7.06 -7.45
CA VAL A 218 -14.65 -6.49 -6.24
C VAL A 218 -14.28 -7.57 -5.22
N ASP A 219 -13.40 -7.25 -4.27
CA ASP A 219 -13.09 -8.15 -3.13
C ASP A 219 -14.37 -8.48 -2.33
N VAL A 220 -14.52 -9.72 -1.86
CA VAL A 220 -15.69 -10.19 -1.08
C VAL A 220 -15.91 -9.36 0.20
N ASP A 221 -14.84 -8.80 0.76
CA ASP A 221 -14.91 -7.93 1.94
C ASP A 221 -15.09 -6.44 1.60
N PHE A 222 -15.15 -6.08 0.30
CA PHE A 222 -15.17 -4.69 -0.20
C PHE A 222 -16.27 -3.85 0.44
N GLU A 223 -17.52 -4.31 0.38
CA GLU A 223 -18.66 -3.50 0.86
C GLU A 223 -18.56 -3.19 2.35
N ARG A 224 -18.20 -4.19 3.17
CA ARG A 224 -18.01 -4.00 4.62
C ARG A 224 -16.86 -3.03 4.88
N ASP A 225 -15.71 -3.25 4.26
CA ASP A 225 -14.50 -2.47 4.51
C ASP A 225 -14.66 -1.03 4.00
N GLU A 226 -15.35 -0.81 2.88
CA GLU A 226 -15.66 0.52 2.36
C GLU A 226 -16.64 1.30 3.26
N ARG A 227 -17.72 0.64 3.75
CA ARG A 227 -18.64 1.25 4.72
C ARG A 227 -17.96 1.64 6.03
N LEU A 228 -17.07 0.78 6.53
CA LEU A 228 -16.32 1.03 7.77
C LEU A 228 -15.07 1.89 7.57
N ARG A 229 -14.76 2.30 6.33
CA ARG A 229 -13.51 2.96 5.94
C ARG A 229 -12.27 2.25 6.49
N LEU A 230 -12.22 0.93 6.33
CA LEU A 230 -11.14 0.07 6.82
C LEU A 230 -10.19 -0.29 5.68
N LEU A 231 -8.89 -0.12 5.91
CA LEU A 231 -7.84 -0.65 5.03
C LEU A 231 -7.44 -2.04 5.54
N ARG A 232 -7.64 -3.05 4.71
CA ARG A 232 -7.12 -4.40 4.91
C ARG A 232 -6.15 -4.73 3.78
N VAL A 233 -4.90 -4.98 4.15
CA VAL A 233 -3.82 -5.38 3.25
C VAL A 233 -4.06 -6.81 2.78
N ARG A 234 -4.03 -6.98 1.46
CA ARG A 234 -4.21 -8.23 0.74
C ARG A 234 -3.01 -8.60 -0.11
N HIS A 235 -2.34 -7.62 -0.69
CA HIS A 235 -1.09 -7.79 -1.43
C HIS A 235 -0.09 -6.72 -1.03
N ILE A 236 1.19 -7.07 -1.06
CA ILE A 236 2.28 -6.17 -0.69
C ILE A 236 3.28 -6.17 -1.83
N VAL A 237 3.21 -5.17 -2.72
CA VAL A 237 4.23 -5.00 -3.78
C VAL A 237 5.54 -4.53 -3.15
N CYS A 238 5.47 -3.43 -2.39
CA CYS A 238 6.59 -2.84 -1.67
C CYS A 238 6.09 -2.32 -0.31
N PRO A 239 6.64 -2.80 0.82
CA PRO A 239 6.15 -2.39 2.14
C PRO A 239 6.20 -0.88 2.38
N ILE A 240 7.26 -0.19 1.93
CA ILE A 240 7.37 1.28 2.04
C ILE A 240 6.26 1.97 1.24
N SER A 241 6.05 1.55 -0.01
CA SER A 241 4.98 2.11 -0.84
C SER A 241 3.60 1.86 -0.22
N SER A 242 3.38 0.68 0.37
CA SER A 242 2.14 0.37 1.09
C SER A 242 1.93 1.27 2.31
N VAL A 243 2.99 1.59 3.09
CA VAL A 243 2.90 2.57 4.19
C VAL A 243 2.51 3.96 3.66
N ARG A 244 3.14 4.42 2.57
CA ARG A 244 2.78 5.70 1.93
C ARG A 244 1.32 5.71 1.46
N ARG A 245 0.85 4.61 0.88
CA ARG A 245 -0.55 4.49 0.48
C ARG A 245 -1.49 4.45 1.69
N ILE A 246 -1.14 3.76 2.78
CA ILE A 246 -1.90 3.82 4.04
C ILE A 246 -2.04 5.28 4.48
N ALA A 247 -0.95 6.05 4.54
CA ALA A 247 -1.02 7.47 4.89
C ALA A 247 -1.95 8.26 3.94
N LYS A 248 -1.83 8.07 2.61
CA LYS A 248 -2.73 8.67 1.60
C LYS A 248 -4.20 8.34 1.81
N TYR A 249 -4.52 7.11 2.22
CA TYR A 249 -5.91 6.72 2.50
C TYR A 249 -6.37 7.22 3.89
N THR A 250 -5.47 7.33 4.86
CA THR A 250 -5.77 7.92 6.18
C THR A 250 -6.15 9.38 6.07
N THR A 251 -5.49 10.18 5.22
CA THR A 251 -5.89 11.59 4.97
C THR A 251 -7.29 11.68 4.35
N LYS A 252 -7.75 10.61 3.70
CA LYS A 252 -9.12 10.48 3.16
C LYS A 252 -10.13 9.92 4.17
N GLY A 253 -9.71 9.71 5.42
CA GLY A 253 -10.57 9.23 6.51
C GLY A 253 -10.68 7.71 6.63
N TYR A 254 -9.83 6.94 5.93
CA TYR A 254 -9.72 5.51 6.18
C TYR A 254 -8.87 5.21 7.42
N ARG A 255 -9.05 4.02 7.99
CA ARG A 255 -8.32 3.54 9.16
C ARG A 255 -7.62 2.24 8.83
N CYS A 256 -6.38 2.10 9.27
CA CYS A 256 -5.61 0.86 9.16
C CYS A 256 -5.35 0.31 10.55
N ARG A 257 -5.60 -0.99 10.77
CA ARG A 257 -5.31 -1.62 12.08
C ARG A 257 -3.81 -1.87 12.21
N MET A 258 -3.28 -1.81 13.43
CA MET A 258 -1.86 -2.09 13.69
C MET A 258 -1.43 -3.46 13.16
N LEU A 259 -2.31 -4.48 13.25
CA LEU A 259 -2.03 -5.81 12.70
C LEU A 259 -1.78 -5.78 11.19
N GLU A 260 -2.44 -4.91 10.43
CA GLU A 260 -2.22 -4.74 8.98
C GLU A 260 -0.85 -4.12 8.68
N ILE A 261 -0.38 -3.22 9.55
CA ILE A 261 0.95 -2.62 9.46
C ILE A 261 2.03 -3.66 9.78
N ILE A 262 1.80 -4.51 10.79
CA ILE A 262 2.73 -5.60 11.15
C ILE A 262 2.98 -6.54 9.96
N LYS A 263 1.96 -6.79 9.10
CA LYS A 263 2.14 -7.57 7.86
C LYS A 263 3.21 -7.00 6.94
N LEU A 264 3.32 -5.68 6.87
CA LEU A 264 4.30 -5.00 6.03
C LEU A 264 5.73 -5.25 6.53
N PHE A 265 5.94 -5.15 7.84
CA PHE A 265 7.23 -5.42 8.48
C PHE A 265 7.62 -6.88 8.38
N ALA A 266 6.66 -7.77 8.64
CA ALA A 266 6.82 -9.20 8.45
C ALA A 266 7.28 -9.56 7.02
N GLU A 267 6.58 -9.02 6.02
CA GLU A 267 6.91 -9.25 4.62
C GLU A 267 8.29 -8.69 4.25
N TRP A 268 8.64 -7.52 4.78
CA TRP A 268 9.96 -6.94 4.62
C TRP A 268 11.05 -7.86 5.17
N SER A 269 10.93 -8.29 6.44
CA SER A 269 11.90 -9.18 7.09
C SER A 269 12.08 -10.49 6.32
N ARG A 270 10.97 -11.10 5.89
CA ARG A 270 10.98 -12.34 5.09
C ARG A 270 11.75 -12.17 3.78
N ARG A 271 11.58 -11.04 3.09
CA ARG A 271 12.32 -10.74 1.84
C ARG A 271 13.79 -10.49 2.07
N ALA A 272 14.15 -9.86 3.18
CA ALA A 272 15.54 -9.63 3.56
C ALA A 272 16.25 -10.96 3.86
N GLU A 273 15.61 -11.86 4.61
CA GLU A 273 16.14 -13.21 4.91
C GLU A 273 16.26 -14.08 3.64
N ALA A 274 15.34 -13.94 2.69
CA ALA A 274 15.36 -14.72 1.44
C ALA A 274 16.44 -14.28 0.43
N ASN A 275 17.09 -13.12 0.62
CA ASN A 275 18.12 -12.60 -0.29
C ASN A 275 19.33 -12.06 0.50
N PRO A 276 20.07 -12.91 1.22
CA PRO A 276 21.15 -12.47 2.11
C PRO A 276 22.26 -11.72 1.37
N ASP A 277 22.55 -12.10 0.12
CA ASP A 277 23.62 -11.53 -0.70
C ASP A 277 23.35 -10.07 -1.11
N ARG A 278 22.08 -9.66 -1.14
CA ARG A 278 21.69 -8.30 -1.54
C ARG A 278 21.99 -7.26 -0.46
N ILE A 279 22.13 -7.68 0.80
CA ILE A 279 22.44 -6.80 1.93
C ILE A 279 23.92 -6.39 1.93
N GLN A 280 24.80 -7.21 1.31
CA GLN A 280 26.24 -6.97 1.35
C GLN A 280 26.75 -5.96 0.32
N LEU A 281 26.03 -5.75 -0.79
CA LEU A 281 26.52 -4.95 -1.92
C LEU A 281 26.47 -3.44 -1.70
N ASP A 282 25.61 -2.95 -0.80
CA ASP A 282 25.36 -1.52 -0.62
C ASP A 282 25.43 -1.07 0.84
N ALA A 283 26.01 -1.86 1.77
CA ALA A 283 26.12 -1.47 3.17
C ALA A 283 26.79 -0.09 3.27
N PRO A 284 26.03 1.00 3.51
CA PRO A 284 26.62 2.32 3.59
C PRO A 284 27.52 2.31 4.82
N LYS A 285 28.64 3.04 4.78
CA LYS A 285 29.33 3.46 6.01
C LYS A 285 28.26 3.91 7.00
N GLU A 286 28.15 3.24 8.14
CA GLU A 286 27.06 3.32 9.13
C GLU A 286 26.29 4.64 9.06
N VAL A 287 25.17 4.66 8.33
CA VAL A 287 24.25 5.80 8.37
C VAL A 287 23.45 5.65 9.64
N THR A 288 23.76 6.48 10.62
CA THR A 288 23.05 6.49 11.90
C THR A 288 21.57 6.89 11.68
N PRO A 289 20.63 6.46 12.55
CA PRO A 289 19.23 6.86 12.46
C PRO A 289 19.02 8.38 12.37
N THR A 290 19.86 9.16 13.06
CA THR A 290 19.84 10.64 13.03
C THR A 290 20.21 11.19 11.66
N GLN A 291 21.25 10.66 11.01
CA GLN A 291 21.63 11.05 9.65
C GLN A 291 20.52 10.71 8.65
N LEU A 292 19.88 9.56 8.81
CA LEU A 292 18.72 9.15 8.01
C LEU A 292 17.54 10.13 8.16
N LEU A 293 17.22 10.53 9.39
CA LEU A 293 16.21 11.54 9.69
C LEU A 293 16.57 12.92 9.11
N GLU A 294 17.82 13.34 9.21
CA GLU A 294 18.29 14.59 8.59
C GLU A 294 18.18 14.55 7.07
N MET A 295 18.52 13.44 6.43
CA MET A 295 18.39 13.26 4.99
C MET A 295 16.94 13.38 4.53
N PHE A 296 16.00 12.74 5.23
CA PHE A 296 14.58 12.90 4.94
C PHE A 296 14.09 14.34 5.19
N SER A 297 14.54 14.97 6.27
CA SER A 297 14.15 16.35 6.62
C SER A 297 14.69 17.38 5.63
N ARG A 298 15.89 17.19 5.09
CA ARG A 298 16.44 18.03 4.02
C ARG A 298 15.64 17.89 2.73
N ARG A 299 15.26 16.66 2.37
CA ARG A 299 14.45 16.40 1.17
C ARG A 299 13.03 16.97 1.29
N ALA A 300 12.43 16.90 2.48
CA ALA A 300 11.13 17.52 2.74
C ALA A 300 11.17 19.05 2.62
N ARG A 301 12.24 19.70 3.12
CA ARG A 301 12.44 21.15 2.98
C ARG A 301 12.65 21.58 1.54
N GLY A 302 13.51 20.88 0.80
CA GLY A 302 13.73 21.19 -0.62
C GLY A 302 12.49 20.97 -1.50
N ALA A 303 11.59 20.06 -1.13
CA ALA A 303 10.32 19.88 -1.83
C ALA A 303 9.33 21.03 -1.56
N LEU A 304 9.27 21.54 -0.32
CA LEU A 304 8.46 22.71 0.03
C LEU A 304 8.96 23.97 -0.69
N GLU A 305 10.28 24.18 -0.72
CA GLU A 305 10.88 25.33 -1.42
C GLU A 305 10.65 25.27 -2.95
N ALA A 306 10.59 24.07 -3.54
CA ALA A 306 10.27 23.88 -4.95
C ALA A 306 8.78 24.10 -5.27
N GLU A 307 7.86 23.65 -4.40
CA GLU A 307 6.43 23.93 -4.54
C GLU A 307 6.12 25.43 -4.40
N ASP A 308 6.82 26.13 -3.50
CA ASP A 308 6.68 27.59 -3.34
C ASP A 308 7.23 28.36 -4.56
N ALA A 309 8.29 27.86 -5.21
CA ALA A 309 8.84 28.45 -6.44
C ALA A 309 7.92 28.25 -7.66
N ASP A 310 7.36 27.05 -7.85
CA ASP A 310 6.42 26.77 -8.95
C ASP A 310 5.11 27.56 -8.78
N GLN A 311 4.63 27.75 -7.54
CA GLN A 311 3.44 28.59 -7.29
C GLN A 311 3.72 30.09 -7.50
N ALA A 312 4.95 30.56 -7.27
CA ALA A 312 5.32 31.96 -7.51
C ALA A 312 5.40 32.32 -9.01
N GLU A 313 5.82 31.39 -9.87
CA GLU A 313 5.82 31.58 -11.32
C GLU A 313 4.40 31.59 -11.91
N ASP A 314 3.49 30.75 -11.41
CA ASP A 314 2.10 30.67 -11.88
C ASP A 314 1.28 31.93 -11.50
N VAL A 315 1.54 32.52 -10.33
CA VAL A 315 0.93 33.81 -9.92
C VAL A 315 1.48 35.00 -10.72
N SER A 316 2.76 34.95 -11.11
CA SER A 316 3.37 36.01 -11.93
C SER A 316 2.85 36.03 -13.37
N ALA A 317 2.47 34.87 -13.92
CA ALA A 317 1.84 34.77 -15.23
C ALA A 317 0.38 35.28 -15.25
N ILE A 318 -0.30 35.28 -14.11
CA ILE A 318 -1.69 35.78 -13.97
C ILE A 318 -1.74 37.30 -13.75
N ILE A 319 -0.66 37.92 -13.25
CA ILE A 319 -0.61 39.36 -12.95
C ILE A 319 -0.08 40.21 -14.11
N LEU A 320 0.54 39.61 -15.13
CA LEU A 320 1.18 40.30 -16.26
C LEU A 320 0.56 40.02 -17.65
N GLY A 321 -0.66 39.45 -17.70
CA GLY A 321 -1.47 39.31 -18.92
C GLY A 321 -2.86 39.89 -18.73
#